data_AF-A0A6B3GNK0-F1
#
_entry.id   AF-A0A6B3GNK0-F1
#
_cell.length_a   1.000
_cell.length_b   1.000
_cell.length_c   1.000
_cell.angle_alpha   90.00
_cell.angle_beta   90.00
_cell.angle_gamma   90.00
#
_symmetry.space_group_name_H-M   'P 1'
#
loop_
_entity.id
_entity.type
_entity.pdbx_description
1 polymer ?
#
loop_
_entity_poly.entity_id
_entity_poly.type
_entity_poly.pdbx_seq_one_letter_code
_entity_poly.pdbx_strand_id
1 'polypeptide(L)'
;PPRFVRRRLTDKIPPRLPGGPESPSTGTPAPAGLLVMECTDCGRPGRPEALPDGLCRPCRAAHSEGEQPASPDPTEIAAVKAHMANLRDLLKAP
;
A
#
# COMPACT_ATOMS: atom_id res chain seq x y z
N PRO A 1 -26.45 21.12 -32.75
CA PRO A 1 -25.32 20.89 -31.80
C PRO A 1 -25.64 20.01 -30.57
N PRO A 2 -26.66 20.29 -29.73
CA PRO A 2 -26.82 19.62 -28.42
C PRO A 2 -27.21 18.14 -28.52
N ARG A 3 -27.89 17.75 -29.61
CA ARG A 3 -28.32 16.36 -29.85
C ARG A 3 -27.13 15.41 -30.08
N PHE A 4 -26.07 15.89 -30.72
CA PHE A 4 -24.84 15.12 -30.94
C PHE A 4 -24.09 14.89 -29.63
N VAL A 5 -23.97 15.93 -28.80
CA VAL A 5 -23.34 15.85 -27.47
C VAL A 5 -24.11 14.87 -26.57
N ARG A 6 -25.44 14.99 -26.51
CA ARG A 6 -26.28 14.09 -25.70
C ARG A 6 -26.13 12.63 -26.13
N ARG A 7 -26.10 12.35 -27.44
CA ARG A 7 -25.93 11.00 -27.97
C ARG A 7 -24.54 10.44 -27.66
N ARG A 8 -23.49 11.24 -27.82
CA ARG A 8 -22.12 10.81 -27.49
C ARG A 8 -21.94 10.53 -26.00
N LEU A 9 -22.61 11.29 -25.13
CA LEU A 9 -22.62 11.04 -23.68
C LEU A 9 -23.33 9.73 -23.35
N THR A 10 -24.50 9.46 -23.94
CA THR A 10 -25.21 8.18 -23.72
C THR A 10 -24.43 6.99 -24.28
N ASP A 11 -23.94 7.10 -25.52
CA ASP A 11 -23.26 5.99 -26.21
C ASP A 11 -21.87 5.68 -25.61
N LYS A 12 -21.27 6.61 -24.86
CA LYS A 12 -19.98 6.42 -24.17
C LYS A 12 -20.13 6.18 -22.67
N ILE A 13 -21.33 6.14 -22.13
CA ILE A 13 -21.54 5.69 -20.75
C ILE A 13 -21.30 4.17 -20.72
N PRO A 14 -20.33 3.68 -19.93
CA PRO A 14 -20.13 2.25 -19.75
C PRO A 14 -21.39 1.63 -19.13
N PRO A 15 -21.74 0.37 -19.48
CA PRO A 15 -22.84 -0.32 -18.82
C PRO A 15 -22.60 -0.36 -17.31
N ARG A 16 -23.67 -0.21 -16.53
CA ARG A 16 -23.59 -0.37 -15.07
C ARG A 16 -23.19 -1.82 -14.78
N LEU A 17 -22.01 -2.02 -14.20
CA LEU A 17 -21.60 -3.35 -13.76
C LEU A 17 -22.56 -3.80 -12.64
N PRO A 18 -23.20 -4.97 -12.75
CA PRO A 18 -23.94 -5.53 -11.63
C PRO A 18 -22.94 -5.88 -10.52
N GLY A 19 -23.04 -5.21 -9.38
CA GLY A 19 -22.26 -5.55 -8.18
C GLY A 19 -20.81 -5.06 -8.15
N GLY A 20 -20.55 -3.80 -8.48
CA GLY A 20 -19.32 -3.17 -8.00
C GLY A 20 -19.34 -3.15 -6.46
N PRO A 21 -18.21 -3.40 -5.77
CA PRO A 21 -18.18 -3.34 -4.31
C PRO A 21 -18.68 -1.94 -3.92
N GLU A 22 -19.73 -1.87 -3.09
CA GLU A 22 -20.03 -0.65 -2.37
C GLU A 22 -18.71 -0.20 -1.76
N SER A 23 -18.24 1.00 -2.11
CA SER A 23 -17.19 1.64 -1.31
C SER A 23 -17.69 1.57 0.12
N PRO A 24 -16.96 0.92 1.05
CA PRO A 24 -17.43 0.81 2.41
C PRO A 24 -17.62 2.23 2.91
N SER A 25 -18.88 2.57 3.16
CA SER A 25 -19.27 3.81 3.80
C SER A 25 -18.40 3.99 5.03
N THR A 26 -17.81 5.18 5.19
CA THR A 26 -16.77 5.57 6.16
C THR A 26 -17.20 5.35 7.63
N GLY A 27 -17.38 4.10 8.03
CA GLY A 27 -17.89 3.74 9.36
C GLY A 27 -18.26 2.27 9.57
N THR A 28 -18.29 1.42 8.53
CA THR A 28 -18.50 -0.04 8.71
C THR A 28 -17.27 -0.79 8.25
N PRO A 29 -16.56 -1.54 9.12
CA PRO A 29 -15.48 -2.41 8.65
C PRO A 29 -16.09 -3.41 7.66
N ALA A 30 -15.56 -3.43 6.44
CA ALA A 30 -15.90 -4.45 5.45
C ALA A 30 -15.83 -5.84 6.11
N PRO A 31 -16.69 -6.81 5.74
CA PRO A 31 -16.65 -8.12 6.37
C PRO A 31 -15.23 -8.69 6.19
N ALA A 32 -14.50 -8.81 7.31
CA ALA A 32 -13.12 -9.29 7.40
C ALA A 32 -12.95 -10.77 6.98
N GLY A 33 -13.93 -11.32 6.27
CA GLY A 33 -14.06 -12.75 5.95
C GLY A 33 -13.71 -13.14 4.51
N LEU A 34 -13.47 -12.19 3.59
CA LEU A 34 -13.26 -12.54 2.16
C LEU A 34 -11.92 -12.10 1.56
N LEU A 35 -11.10 -11.32 2.26
CA LEU A 35 -9.78 -10.96 1.78
C LEU A 35 -8.76 -11.98 2.28
N VAL A 36 -8.27 -12.81 1.36
CA VAL A 36 -7.10 -13.67 1.57
C VAL A 36 -5.88 -12.91 1.09
N MET A 37 -4.87 -12.79 1.95
CA MET A 37 -3.55 -12.21 1.65
C MET A 37 -2.51 -13.33 1.61
N GLU A 38 -1.40 -13.11 0.92
CA GLU A 38 -0.31 -14.08 0.81
C GLU A 38 0.95 -13.55 1.49
N CYS A 39 1.72 -14.44 2.10
CA CYS A 39 3.00 -14.10 2.70
C CYS A 39 3.96 -13.63 1.60
N THR A 40 4.56 -12.46 1.76
CA THR A 40 5.45 -11.87 0.74
C THR A 40 6.76 -12.64 0.57
N ASP A 41 7.09 -13.52 1.51
CA ASP A 41 8.30 -14.34 1.50
C ASP A 41 8.01 -15.76 0.98
N CYS A 42 7.10 -16.49 1.64
CA CYS A 42 6.83 -17.90 1.33
C CYS A 42 5.51 -18.17 0.57
N GLY A 43 4.73 -17.14 0.24
CA GLY A 43 3.47 -17.26 -0.50
C GLY A 43 2.31 -17.91 0.25
N ARG A 44 2.45 -18.22 1.55
CA ARG A 44 1.38 -18.88 2.33
C ARG A 44 0.14 -17.97 2.41
N PRO A 45 -1.06 -18.45 2.01
CA PRO A 45 -2.29 -17.68 2.13
C PRO A 45 -2.72 -17.58 3.60
N GLY A 46 -3.29 -16.44 3.97
CA GLY A 46 -3.77 -16.17 5.32
C GLY A 46 -4.67 -14.94 5.37
N ARG A 47 -5.26 -14.70 6.55
CA ARG A 47 -6.02 -13.47 6.80
C ARG A 47 -5.06 -12.29 6.96
N PRO A 48 -5.46 -11.05 6.66
CA PRO A 48 -4.62 -9.88 6.85
C PRO A 48 -4.02 -9.78 8.26
N GLU A 49 -4.79 -10.14 9.29
CA GLU A 49 -4.34 -10.08 10.68
C GLU A 49 -3.30 -11.16 11.03
N ALA A 50 -3.23 -12.24 10.24
CA ALA A 50 -2.25 -13.32 10.43
C ALA A 50 -0.89 -13.00 9.78
N LEU A 51 -0.84 -11.97 8.94
CA LEU A 51 0.35 -11.50 8.21
C LEU A 51 0.69 -10.04 8.61
N PRO A 52 1.02 -9.77 9.88
CA PRO A 52 1.56 -8.46 10.24
C PRO A 52 2.86 -8.24 9.44
N ASP A 53 3.03 -7.02 8.93
CA ASP A 53 4.13 -6.63 8.03
C ASP A 53 4.19 -7.42 6.70
N GLY A 54 3.10 -8.11 6.33
CA GLY A 54 3.04 -8.97 5.15
C GLY A 54 3.70 -10.34 5.33
N LEU A 55 4.16 -10.67 6.55
CA LEU A 55 4.90 -11.90 6.83
C LEU A 55 4.13 -12.84 7.76
N CYS A 56 4.06 -14.10 7.37
CA CYS A 56 3.56 -15.14 8.25
C CYS A 56 4.48 -15.31 9.48
N ARG A 57 3.93 -15.80 10.60
CA ARG A 57 4.66 -15.96 11.88
C ARG A 57 6.06 -16.58 11.74
N PRO A 58 6.27 -17.73 11.06
CA PRO A 58 7.60 -18.33 10.96
C PRO A 58 8.58 -17.48 10.14
N CYS A 59 8.16 -16.91 8.99
CA CYS A 59 9.01 -16.00 8.22
C CYS A 59 9.40 -14.78 9.05
N ARG A 60 8.43 -14.13 9.72
CA ARG A 60 8.70 -12.97 10.57
C ARG A 60 9.70 -13.27 11.69
N ALA A 61 9.62 -14.46 12.31
CA ALA A 61 10.59 -14.89 13.31
C ALA A 61 11.99 -15.05 12.70
N ALA A 62 12.11 -15.70 11.53
CA ALA A 62 13.38 -15.85 10.82
C ALA A 62 14.02 -14.49 10.45
N HIS A 63 13.22 -13.52 10.00
CA HIS A 63 13.69 -12.14 9.75
C HIS A 63 14.11 -11.43 11.04
N SER A 64 13.43 -11.67 12.17
CA SER A 64 13.80 -11.05 13.45
C SER A 64 15.08 -11.64 14.06
N GLU A 65 15.33 -12.93 13.82
CA GLU A 65 16.53 -13.64 14.31
C GLU A 65 17.77 -13.36 13.46
N GLY A 66 17.59 -13.18 12.14
CA GLY A 66 18.68 -12.81 11.22
C GLY A 66 18.99 -11.32 11.20
N GLU A 67 17.96 -10.48 11.41
CA GLU A 67 18.03 -9.03 11.34
C GLU A 67 17.65 -8.43 12.70
N GLN A 68 18.49 -8.65 13.71
CA GLN A 68 18.44 -7.75 14.86
C GLN A 68 18.96 -6.42 14.32
N PRO A 69 18.13 -5.37 14.12
CA PRO A 69 18.64 -4.13 13.58
C PRO A 69 19.70 -3.63 14.55
N ALA A 70 20.96 -3.73 14.15
CA ALA A 70 22.02 -3.07 14.87
C ALA A 70 21.56 -1.62 15.00
N SER A 71 21.56 -1.10 16.23
CA SER A 71 21.27 0.32 16.44
C SER A 71 22.13 1.09 15.45
N PRO A 72 21.53 1.87 14.53
CA PRO A 72 22.28 2.45 13.42
C PRO A 72 23.44 3.26 13.98
N ASP A 73 24.62 3.10 13.38
CA ASP A 73 25.82 3.77 13.86
C ASP A 73 25.59 5.29 13.87
N PRO A 74 25.93 6.02 14.93
CA PRO A 74 25.74 7.47 14.98
C PRO A 74 26.32 8.22 13.78
N THR A 75 27.39 7.70 13.16
CA THR A 75 27.98 8.27 11.94
C THR A 75 27.07 8.08 10.73
N GLU A 76 26.46 6.92 10.59
CA GLU A 76 25.48 6.63 9.53
C GLU A 76 24.25 7.54 9.66
N ILE A 77 23.75 7.72 10.89
CA ILE A 77 22.65 8.66 11.17
C ILE A 77 23.02 10.09 10.76
N ALA A 78 24.26 10.52 11.07
CA ALA A 78 24.75 11.84 10.70
C ALA A 78 24.87 11.99 9.17
N ALA A 79 25.35 10.96 8.47
CA ALA A 79 25.47 10.93 7.02
C ALA A 79 24.10 11.04 6.33
N VAL A 80 23.09 10.29 6.78
CA VAL A 80 21.72 10.39 6.26
C VAL A 80 21.17 11.80 6.46
N LYS A 81 21.38 12.40 7.64
CA LYS A 81 20.93 13.78 7.92
C LYS A 81 21.58 14.80 6.99
N ALA A 82 22.89 14.69 6.77
CA ALA A 82 23.63 15.57 5.86
C ALA A 82 23.14 15.41 4.41
N HIS A 83 22.92 14.17 3.96
CA HIS A 83 22.38 13.89 2.63
C HIS A 83 20.98 14.49 2.43
N MET A 84 20.08 14.30 3.39
CA MET A 84 18.73 14.87 3.35
C MET A 84 18.71 16.40 3.44
N ALA A 85 19.71 17.02 4.06
CA ALA A 85 19.88 18.48 4.03
C ALA A 85 20.28 18.95 2.63
N ASN A 86 21.29 18.31 2.04
CA ASN A 86 21.73 18.63 0.68
C ASN A 86 20.59 18.51 -0.35
N LEU A 87 19.80 17.43 -0.31
CA LEU A 87 18.65 17.26 -1.20
C LEU A 87 17.64 18.41 -1.07
N ARG A 88 17.37 18.87 0.16
CA ARG A 88 16.47 20.01 0.39
C ARG A 88 17.04 21.31 -0.15
N ASP A 89 18.34 21.53 -0.01
CA ASP A 89 19.00 22.73 -0.54
C ASP A 89 18.97 22.75 -2.08
N LEU A 90 19.22 21.60 -2.72
CA LEU A 90 19.11 21.45 -4.18
C LEU A 90 17.70 21.75 -4.69
N LEU A 91 16.67 21.26 -4.00
CA LEU A 91 15.27 21.53 -4.37
C LEU A 91 14.82 22.98 -4.11
N LYS A 92 15.57 23.74 -3.31
CA LYS A 92 15.28 25.13 -2.96
C LYS A 92 15.99 26.13 -3.87
N ALA A 93 16.97 25.68 -4.65
CA ALA A 93 17.60 26.50 -5.69
C ALA A 93 16.57 26.79 -6.80
N PRO A 94 16.47 28.06 -7.27
CA PRO A 94 15.46 28.50 -8.24
C PRO A 94 15.66 27.91 -9.65
#